data_AF-A0A2E0AD87-F1
#
_entry.id   AF-A0A2E0AD87-F1
#
_cell.length_a   1.000
_cell.length_b   1.000
_cell.length_c   1.000
_cell.angle_alpha   90.00
_cell.angle_beta   90.00
_cell.angle_gamma   90.00
#
_symmetry.space_group_name_H-M   'P 1'
#
loop_
_entity.id
_entity.type
_entity.pdbx_description
1 polymer ?
#
loop_
_entity_poly.entity_id
_entity_poly.type
_entity_poly.pdbx_seq_one_letter_code
_entity_poly.pdbx_strand_id
1 'polypeptide(L)'
;MELRQSIAWHIGQKFFREEYYWEAHEVWESVWMKLEETSSERALVKSLIQLTNAGLKGKMGRDKAQMRLLDLAKLECPNFTNREIMDISLAGWWKFYTQASRAVPL
;
A
#
# COMPACT_ATOMS: atom_id res chain seq x y z
N MET A 1 -16.98 -11.04 8.65
CA MET A 1 -16.91 -10.30 7.37
C MET A 1 -15.48 -10.44 6.86
N GLU A 2 -15.29 -10.97 5.66
CA GLU A 2 -13.95 -11.12 5.09
C GLU A 2 -13.42 -9.72 4.70
N LEU A 3 -12.33 -9.25 5.31
CA LEU A 3 -11.80 -7.89 5.07
C LEU A 3 -11.44 -7.65 3.60
N ARG A 4 -11.04 -8.72 2.90
CA ARG A 4 -10.82 -8.76 1.45
C ARG A 4 -12.02 -8.29 0.63
N GLN A 5 -13.25 -8.54 1.06
CA GLN A 5 -14.46 -8.18 0.33
C GLN A 5 -15.03 -6.82 0.78
N SER A 6 -14.36 -6.14 1.70
CA SER A 6 -14.86 -4.89 2.27
C SER A 6 -14.74 -3.73 1.29
N ILE A 7 -15.64 -2.75 1.41
CA ILE A 7 -15.57 -1.49 0.66
C ILE A 7 -14.24 -0.78 0.92
N ALA A 8 -13.79 -0.75 2.18
CA ALA A 8 -12.54 -0.11 2.58
C ALA A 8 -11.32 -0.67 1.83
N TRP A 9 -11.27 -1.99 1.62
CA TRP A 9 -10.20 -2.62 0.86
C TRP A 9 -10.18 -2.16 -0.60
N HIS A 10 -11.32 -2.27 -1.30
CA HIS A 10 -11.40 -1.96 -2.72
C HIS A 10 -11.32 -0.46 -3.02
N ILE A 11 -11.91 0.40 -2.17
CA ILE A 11 -11.86 1.85 -2.38
C ILE A 11 -10.45 2.40 -2.17
N GLY A 12 -9.67 1.85 -1.23
CA GLY A 12 -8.27 2.24 -1.04
C GLY A 12 -7.41 1.97 -2.28
N GLN A 13 -7.64 0.84 -2.97
CA GLN A 13 -6.95 0.57 -4.23
C GLN A 13 -7.31 1.60 -5.31
N LYS A 14 -8.57 2.05 -5.37
CA LYS A 14 -9.01 3.10 -6.30
C LYS A 14 -8.36 4.44 -5.96
N PHE A 15 -8.42 4.86 -4.70
CA PHE A 15 -7.78 6.10 -4.25
C PHE A 15 -6.29 6.12 -4.57
N PHE A 16 -5.58 5.01 -4.32
CA PHE A 16 -4.17 4.93 -4.65
C PHE A 16 -3.92 5.14 -6.15
N ARG A 17 -4.65 4.44 -7.04
CA ARG A 17 -4.47 4.56 -8.50
C ARG A 17 -4.71 5.98 -9.01
N GLU A 18 -5.63 6.71 -8.39
CA GLU A 18 -5.94 8.10 -8.70
C GLU A 18 -5.08 9.11 -7.91
N GLU A 19 -4.03 8.65 -7.23
CA GLU A 19 -3.08 9.46 -6.44
C GLU A 19 -3.67 10.19 -5.21
N TYR A 20 -4.87 9.82 -4.79
CA TYR A 20 -5.48 10.18 -3.51
C TYR A 20 -4.83 9.38 -2.37
N TYR A 21 -3.52 9.60 -2.18
CA TYR A 21 -2.70 8.79 -1.28
C TYR A 21 -3.12 8.90 0.19
N TRP A 22 -3.58 10.07 0.62
CA TRP A 22 -4.04 10.26 2.00
C TRP A 22 -5.32 9.47 2.26
N GLU A 23 -6.31 9.54 1.36
CA GLU A 23 -7.55 8.80 1.46
C GLU A 23 -7.31 7.27 1.42
N ALA A 24 -6.39 6.82 0.57
CA ALA A 24 -5.96 5.42 0.52
C ALA A 24 -5.32 4.97 1.84
N HIS A 25 -4.51 5.82 2.48
CA HIS A 25 -3.92 5.56 3.79
C HIS A 25 -4.99 5.32 4.85
N GLU A 26 -5.93 6.26 5.01
CA GLU A 26 -6.94 6.21 6.07
C GLU A 26 -7.81 4.94 5.98
N VAL A 27 -8.29 4.61 4.77
CA VAL A 27 -9.15 3.43 4.61
C VAL A 27 -8.39 2.13 4.82
N TRP A 28 -7.12 2.04 4.39
CA TRP A 28 -6.31 0.84 4.60
C TRP A 28 -5.78 0.69 6.03
N GLU A 29 -5.57 1.78 6.78
CA GLU A 29 -5.25 1.69 8.21
C GLU A 29 -6.39 0.98 8.98
N SER A 30 -7.65 1.30 8.65
CA SER A 30 -8.80 0.62 9.25
C SER A 30 -8.89 -0.88 8.92
N VAL A 31 -8.38 -1.30 7.75
CA VAL A 31 -8.27 -2.71 7.36
C VAL A 31 -7.12 -3.36 8.12
N TRP A 32 -5.95 -2.71 8.15
CA TRP A 32 -4.76 -3.18 8.85
C TRP A 32 -5.02 -3.46 10.31
N MET A 33 -5.69 -2.54 11.02
CA MET A 33 -6.02 -2.68 12.44
C MET A 33 -6.82 -3.95 12.78
N LYS A 34 -7.55 -4.52 11.82
CA LYS A 34 -8.41 -5.69 12.02
C LYS A 34 -7.76 -7.01 11.59
N LEU A 35 -6.56 -6.97 11.01
CA LEU A 35 -5.83 -8.17 10.57
C LEU A 35 -4.95 -8.72 11.70
N GLU A 36 -4.84 -10.04 11.77
CA GLU A 36 -4.00 -10.74 12.74
C GLU A 36 -2.52 -10.32 12.63
N GLU A 37 -1.86 -10.13 13.79
CA GLU A 37 -0.52 -9.50 13.87
C GLU A 37 0.55 -10.19 13.01
N THR A 38 0.50 -11.51 12.91
CA THR A 38 1.49 -12.34 12.20
C THR A 38 1.04 -12.75 10.79
N SER A 39 -0.10 -12.24 10.31
CA SER A 39 -0.65 -12.63 9.01
C SER A 39 0.07 -11.99 7.83
N SER A 40 0.13 -12.71 6.70
CA SER A 40 0.68 -12.17 5.45
C SER A 40 -0.17 -11.02 4.91
N GLU A 41 -1.47 -11.05 5.17
CA GLU A 41 -2.41 -9.97 4.87
C GLU A 41 -2.03 -8.70 5.62
N ARG A 42 -1.73 -8.77 6.93
CA ARG A 42 -1.34 -7.58 7.69
C ARG A 42 -0.03 -6.98 7.18
N ALA A 43 0.94 -7.83 6.84
CA ALA A 43 2.20 -7.41 6.21
C ALA A 43 1.95 -6.74 4.84
N LEU A 44 1.08 -7.33 3.99
CA LEU A 44 0.66 -6.74 2.72
C LEU A 44 0.09 -5.33 2.94
N VAL A 45 -0.94 -5.20 3.78
CA VAL A 45 -1.62 -3.91 3.98
C VAL A 45 -0.66 -2.87 4.56
N LYS A 46 0.21 -3.26 5.50
CA LYS A 46 1.25 -2.37 6.04
C LYS A 46 2.22 -1.90 4.96
N SER A 47 2.68 -2.79 4.07
CA SER A 47 3.54 -2.42 2.95
C SER A 47 2.85 -1.43 2.00
N LEU A 48 1.56 -1.62 1.72
CA LEU A 48 0.76 -0.70 0.89
C LEU A 48 0.54 0.66 1.56
N ILE A 49 0.35 0.71 2.88
CA ILE A 49 0.30 1.95 3.68
C ILE A 49 1.65 2.70 3.64
N GLN A 50 2.77 1.99 3.61
CA GLN A 50 4.07 2.66 3.39
C GLN A 50 4.15 3.26 1.97
N LEU A 51 3.59 2.57 0.97
CA LEU A 51 3.53 3.09 -0.41
C LEU A 51 2.58 4.29 -0.55
N THR A 52 1.45 4.36 0.16
CA THR A 52 0.60 5.56 0.16
C THR A 52 1.37 6.75 0.70
N ASN A 53 2.05 6.57 1.82
CA ASN A 53 2.91 7.61 2.39
C ASN A 53 4.05 7.99 1.43
N ALA A 54 4.69 7.03 0.77
CA ALA A 54 5.73 7.31 -0.21
C ALA A 54 5.19 8.17 -1.36
N GLY A 55 4.04 7.80 -1.93
CA GLY A 55 3.36 8.57 -2.97
C GLY A 55 3.04 10.00 -2.53
N LEU A 56 2.47 10.15 -1.32
CA LEU A 56 2.19 11.46 -0.73
C LEU A 56 3.46 12.30 -0.56
N LYS A 57 4.54 11.73 -0.02
CA LYS A 57 5.82 12.45 0.14
C LYS A 57 6.44 12.82 -1.21
N GLY A 58 6.31 11.98 -2.23
CA GLY A 58 6.68 12.30 -3.61
C GLY A 58 5.92 13.52 -4.14
N LYS A 59 4.59 13.54 -4.01
CA LYS A 59 3.76 14.71 -4.38
C LYS A 59 4.11 15.99 -3.62
N MET A 60 4.68 15.87 -2.42
CA MET A 60 5.15 17.00 -1.62
C MET A 60 6.59 17.43 -1.94
N GLY A 61 7.29 16.79 -2.88
CA GLY A 61 8.70 17.08 -3.21
C GLY A 61 9.67 16.68 -2.09
N ARG A 62 9.34 15.63 -1.32
CA ARG A 62 10.12 15.16 -0.16
C ARG A 62 10.83 13.84 -0.49
N ASP A 63 11.73 13.87 -1.47
CA ASP A 63 12.38 12.70 -2.08
C ASP A 63 13.05 11.76 -1.07
N LYS A 64 13.79 12.33 -0.09
CA LYS A 64 14.43 11.52 0.96
C LYS A 64 13.42 10.71 1.79
N ALA A 65 12.26 11.31 2.09
CA ALA A 65 11.21 10.64 2.84
C ALA A 65 10.51 9.59 1.96
N GLN A 66 10.24 9.91 0.69
CA GLN A 66 9.70 8.97 -0.29
C GLN A 66 10.59 7.72 -0.41
N MET A 67 11.90 7.88 -0.64
CA MET A 67 12.84 6.76 -0.74
C MET A 67 12.84 5.88 0.50
N ARG A 68 12.92 6.48 1.70
CA ARG A 68 12.86 5.73 2.96
C ARG A 68 11.58 4.91 3.08
N LEU A 69 10.43 5.47 2.69
CA LEU A 69 9.14 4.78 2.77
C LEU A 69 9.02 3.65 1.73
N LEU A 70 9.61 3.81 0.54
CA LEU A 70 9.71 2.74 -0.46
C LEU A 70 10.56 1.57 0.07
N ASP A 71 11.67 1.85 0.76
CA ASP A 71 12.50 0.81 1.36
C ASP A 71 11.78 0.06 2.49
N LEU A 72 11.04 0.79 3.35
CA LEU A 72 10.18 0.18 4.37
C LEU A 72 9.07 -0.67 3.73
N ALA A 73 8.44 -0.19 2.67
CA ALA A 73 7.43 -0.97 1.95
C ALA A 73 8.00 -2.28 1.41
N LYS A 74 9.20 -2.26 0.81
CA LYS A 74 9.88 -3.47 0.34
C LYS A 74 10.19 -4.44 1.47
N LEU A 75 10.68 -3.94 2.61
CA LEU A 75 11.01 -4.77 3.77
C LEU A 75 9.77 -5.48 4.34
N GLU A 76 8.63 -4.79 4.35
CA GLU A 76 7.36 -5.31 4.88
C GLU A 76 6.57 -6.13 3.84
N CYS A 77 6.99 -6.12 2.57
CA CYS A 77 6.31 -6.85 1.49
C CYS A 77 6.34 -8.36 1.80
N PRO A 78 5.17 -9.02 1.94
CA PRO A 78 5.15 -10.44 2.28
C PRO A 78 5.63 -11.29 1.11
N ASN A 79 6.07 -12.51 1.42
CA ASN A 79 6.28 -13.51 0.39
C ASN A 79 4.93 -13.97 -0.19
N PHE A 80 4.75 -13.79 -1.50
CA PHE A 80 3.52 -14.16 -2.18
C PHE A 80 3.42 -15.65 -2.50
N THR A 81 4.47 -16.47 -2.35
CA THR A 81 4.47 -17.95 -2.62
C THR A 81 3.60 -18.38 -3.81
N ASN A 82 3.69 -17.68 -4.96
CA ASN A 82 2.88 -17.88 -6.17
C ASN A 82 1.34 -17.86 -5.99
N ARG A 83 0.84 -17.22 -4.93
CA ARG A 83 -0.57 -16.93 -4.67
C ARG A 83 -0.82 -15.43 -4.61
N GLU A 84 -2.09 -15.07 -4.65
CA GLU A 84 -2.52 -13.74 -4.26
C GLU A 84 -2.71 -13.65 -2.74
N ILE A 85 -2.42 -12.48 -2.19
CA ILE A 85 -2.77 -12.09 -0.81
C ILE A 85 -3.67 -10.88 -0.99
N MET A 86 -4.85 -10.85 -0.37
CA MET A 86 -5.69 -9.66 -0.51
C MET A 86 -6.54 -9.63 -1.79
N ASP A 87 -6.24 -10.41 -2.85
CA ASP A 87 -6.50 -10.11 -4.28
C ASP A 87 -5.32 -9.43 -5.02
N ILE A 88 -4.18 -9.25 -4.35
CA ILE A 88 -2.96 -8.70 -4.93
C ILE A 88 -1.96 -9.83 -5.18
N SER A 89 -1.41 -9.88 -6.39
CA SER A 89 -0.24 -10.69 -6.71
C SER A 89 1.05 -9.90 -6.47
N LEU A 90 2.21 -10.58 -6.46
CA LEU A 90 3.51 -9.89 -6.40
C LEU A 90 3.67 -8.85 -7.52
N ALA A 91 3.23 -9.18 -8.74
CA ALA A 91 3.23 -8.25 -9.86
C ALA A 91 2.29 -7.05 -9.61
N GLY A 92 1.13 -7.30 -9.00
CA GLY A 92 0.22 -6.24 -8.55
C GLY A 92 0.89 -5.29 -7.55
N TRP A 93 1.57 -5.83 -6.54
CA TRP A 93 2.31 -5.05 -5.56
C TRP A 93 3.39 -4.17 -6.23
N TRP A 94 4.14 -4.71 -7.20
CA TRP A 94 5.12 -3.92 -7.95
C TRP A 94 4.50 -2.77 -8.76
N LYS A 95 3.25 -2.87 -9.19
CA LYS A 95 2.54 -1.74 -9.83
C LYS A 95 2.31 -0.60 -8.84
N PHE A 96 1.85 -0.89 -7.63
CA PHE A 96 1.72 0.10 -6.55
C PHE A 96 3.07 0.73 -6.22
N TYR A 97 4.12 -0.09 -6.05
CA TYR A 97 5.47 0.38 -5.78
C TYR A 97 5.97 1.34 -6.88
N THR A 98 5.85 0.91 -8.14
CA THR A 98 6.32 1.70 -9.29
C THR A 98 5.60 3.04 -9.35
N GLN A 99 4.28 3.07 -9.15
CA GLN A 99 3.52 4.31 -9.15
C GLN A 99 3.96 5.23 -8.00
N ALA A 100 4.01 4.74 -6.76
CA ALA A 100 4.47 5.54 -5.62
C ALA A 100 5.90 6.06 -5.80
N SER A 101 6.79 5.29 -6.43
CA SER A 101 8.17 5.71 -6.70
C SER A 101 8.30 6.82 -7.75
N ARG A 102 7.28 6.98 -8.59
CA ARG A 102 7.22 8.01 -9.65
C ARG A 102 6.37 9.22 -9.26
N ALA A 103 5.77 9.20 -8.08
CA ALA A 103 5.02 10.34 -7.58
C ALA A 103 5.96 11.54 -7.40
N VAL A 104 5.62 12.64 -8.06
CA VAL A 104 6.35 13.92 -8.04
C VAL A 104 5.35 15.06 -7.91
N PRO A 105 5.75 16.26 -7.48
CA PRO A 105 4.88 17.43 -7.50
C PRO A 105 4.26 17.65 -8.89
N LEU A 106 3.06 18.25 -8.91
CA LEU A 106 2.40 18.67 -10.16
C LEU A 106 3.18 19.79 -10.85
#